data_AF-A0AAV7B9P7-F1
#
_entry.id   AF-A0AAV7B9P7-F1
#
_cell.length_a   1.000
_cell.length_b   1.000
_cell.length_c   1.000
_cell.angle_alpha   90.00
_cell.angle_beta   90.00
_cell.angle_gamma   90.00
#
_symmetry.space_group_name_H-M   'P 1'
#
loop_
_entity.id
_entity.type
_entity.pdbx_description
1 polymer ?
#
loop_
_entity_poly.entity_id
_entity_poly.type
_entity_poly.pdbx_seq_one_letter_code
_entity_poly.pdbx_strand_id
1 'polypeptide(L)'
;MARVHSHPPPTSSQPASETTWNGIMAYNRGCSLNSNDEDIWREETLPGFQEGVLYGDDMPKDGKIYEMYHGTTFLAALEIMLSGFKQSEDGMLGRGVYVTRDINKAQRYPLSDKTDQVVLKLRVNVGKVKKIDYQDHFMQKKWHQYGYDTAWVPAYCGMVNSGLEEDCVWDPRRIKVVEIAYASPQLLLQFVMIFLQLFVNS
;
A
#
# COMPACT_ATOMS: atom_id res chain seq x y z
N MET A 1 -48.40 0.54 -6.95
CA MET A 1 -49.12 0.24 -8.21
C MET A 1 -48.34 0.92 -9.33
N ALA A 2 -47.77 0.32 -10.37
CA ALA A 2 -47.74 -1.05 -10.89
C ALA A 2 -46.36 -1.30 -11.56
N ARG A 3 -45.92 -2.57 -11.59
CA ARG A 3 -44.74 -3.10 -12.29
C ARG A 3 -45.06 -3.33 -13.77
N VAL A 4 -44.10 -3.10 -14.69
CA VAL A 4 -43.84 -3.99 -15.83
C VAL A 4 -42.34 -3.94 -16.20
N HIS A 5 -41.70 -5.12 -16.27
CA HIS A 5 -40.36 -5.34 -16.83
C HIS A 5 -40.44 -5.53 -18.35
N SER A 6 -39.45 -5.07 -19.10
CA SER A 6 -38.92 -5.80 -20.28
C SER A 6 -37.56 -5.24 -20.71
N HIS A 7 -36.59 -6.14 -20.91
CA HIS A 7 -35.31 -5.90 -21.58
C HIS A 7 -35.42 -6.18 -23.08
N PRO A 8 -34.64 -5.50 -23.94
CA PRO A 8 -34.23 -6.02 -25.25
C PRO A 8 -32.76 -6.56 -25.26
N PRO A 9 -32.39 -7.49 -26.17
CA PRO A 9 -31.04 -8.06 -26.32
C PRO A 9 -30.17 -7.29 -27.35
N PRO A 10 -28.89 -7.67 -27.57
CA PRO A 10 -27.75 -6.74 -27.65
C PRO A 10 -27.45 -6.20 -29.06
N THR A 11 -26.76 -5.06 -29.10
CA THR A 11 -26.08 -4.57 -30.30
C THR A 11 -24.62 -4.27 -30.03
N SER A 12 -23.79 -4.90 -30.86
CA SER A 12 -22.35 -4.79 -31.00
C SER A 12 -21.86 -3.40 -31.39
N SER A 13 -20.81 -2.94 -30.73
CA SER A 13 -19.80 -2.07 -31.33
C SER A 13 -18.46 -2.22 -30.59
N GLN A 14 -17.50 -2.90 -31.21
CA GLN A 14 -16.10 -2.51 -31.07
C GLN A 14 -15.83 -1.38 -32.08
N PRO A 15 -14.97 -0.40 -31.73
CA PRO A 15 -13.54 -0.49 -32.05
C PRO A 15 -12.69 0.05 -30.88
N ALA A 16 -11.37 -0.02 -30.79
CA ALA A 16 -10.29 -0.49 -31.64
C ALA A 16 -9.19 -1.03 -30.72
N SER A 17 -8.33 -1.85 -31.31
CA SER A 17 -6.98 -2.20 -30.89
C SER A 17 -6.10 -0.99 -30.51
N GLU A 18 -4.96 -1.32 -29.89
CA GLU A 18 -3.81 -0.47 -29.52
C GLU A 18 -3.87 0.02 -28.07
N THR A 19 -2.90 -0.26 -27.19
CA THR A 19 -1.55 -0.75 -27.38
C THR A 19 -1.09 -1.37 -26.06
N THR A 20 -0.31 -2.43 -26.18
CA THR A 20 0.47 -3.05 -25.10
C THR A 20 1.21 -2.00 -24.27
N TRP A 21 0.70 -1.67 -23.08
CA TRP A 21 1.57 -1.20 -22.01
C TRP A 21 2.24 -2.45 -21.45
N ASN A 22 3.42 -2.75 -22.00
CA ASN A 22 4.46 -3.50 -21.30
C ASN A 22 4.73 -2.75 -20.00
N GLY A 23 3.92 -3.05 -18.98
CA GLY A 23 4.20 -2.66 -17.60
C GLY A 23 5.55 -3.27 -17.27
N ILE A 24 6.59 -2.45 -17.36
CA ILE A 24 7.83 -2.70 -16.64
C ILE A 24 7.37 -2.72 -15.18
N MET A 25 7.08 -3.93 -14.69
CA MET A 25 6.94 -4.20 -13.27
C MET A 25 8.16 -3.53 -12.63
N ALA A 26 7.92 -2.50 -11.84
CA ALA A 26 8.94 -1.90 -11.01
C ALA A 26 9.35 -2.96 -9.99
N TYR A 27 10.20 -3.89 -10.42
CA TYR A 27 10.96 -4.73 -9.51
C TYR A 27 11.82 -3.76 -8.71
N ASN A 28 11.68 -3.79 -7.38
CA ASN A 28 12.69 -3.26 -6.47
C ASN A 28 14.03 -3.89 -6.86
N ARG A 29 14.79 -3.26 -7.77
CA ARG A 29 16.17 -3.64 -8.10
C ARG A 29 17.02 -3.22 -6.91
N GLY A 30 17.00 -4.01 -5.85
CA GLY A 30 17.73 -3.72 -4.62
C GLY A 30 17.78 -4.84 -3.58
N CYS A 31 16.84 -5.80 -3.60
CA CYS A 31 16.93 -6.96 -2.71
C CYS A 31 17.27 -8.21 -3.52
N SER A 32 18.40 -8.83 -3.20
CA SER A 32 18.79 -10.16 -3.67
C SER A 32 17.60 -11.11 -3.59
N LEU A 33 17.18 -11.66 -4.74
CA LEU A 33 16.09 -12.64 -4.83
C LEU A 33 16.47 -13.90 -4.03
N ASN A 34 16.01 -13.99 -2.78
CA ASN A 34 16.01 -15.23 -2.03
C ASN A 34 14.71 -15.99 -2.35
N SER A 35 14.76 -17.33 -2.36
CA SER A 35 13.60 -18.20 -2.62
C SER A 35 12.37 -17.89 -1.76
N ASN A 36 12.57 -17.26 -0.59
CA ASN A 36 11.52 -16.86 0.34
C ASN A 36 10.69 -15.67 -0.15
N ASP A 37 11.25 -14.80 -1.00
CA ASP A 37 10.55 -13.60 -1.48
C ASP A 37 9.60 -13.92 -2.65
N GLU A 38 9.90 -14.95 -3.44
CA GLU A 38 8.96 -15.47 -4.45
C GLU A 38 7.71 -16.07 -3.81
N ASP A 39 7.84 -16.68 -2.63
CA ASP A 39 6.71 -17.27 -1.93
C ASP A 39 5.78 -16.20 -1.33
N ILE A 40 6.32 -15.05 -0.88
CA ILE A 40 5.52 -13.91 -0.37
C ILE A 40 4.63 -13.32 -1.47
N TRP A 41 5.11 -13.23 -2.71
CA TRP A 41 4.35 -12.62 -3.81
C TRP A 41 3.74 -13.65 -4.77
N ARG A 42 3.71 -14.93 -4.38
CA ARG A 42 3.21 -16.03 -5.20
C ARG A 42 1.78 -15.79 -5.70
N GLU A 43 0.93 -15.12 -4.93
CA GLU A 43 -0.43 -14.77 -5.33
C GLU A 43 -0.50 -13.92 -6.61
N GLU A 44 0.50 -13.08 -6.88
CA GLU A 44 0.59 -12.29 -8.14
C GLU A 44 0.79 -13.19 -9.37
N THR A 45 1.34 -14.38 -9.18
CA THR A 45 1.66 -15.32 -10.27
C THR A 45 0.50 -16.28 -10.61
N LEU A 46 -0.58 -16.26 -9.81
CA LEU A 46 -1.71 -17.16 -10.02
C LEU A 46 -2.63 -16.68 -11.17
N PRO A 47 -3.13 -17.59 -12.02
CA PRO A 47 -4.14 -17.25 -13.02
C PRO A 47 -5.39 -16.66 -12.35
N GLY A 48 -5.75 -15.43 -12.71
CA GLY A 48 -6.91 -14.73 -12.14
C GLY A 48 -6.61 -13.80 -10.96
N PHE A 49 -5.34 -13.48 -10.71
CA PHE A 49 -4.99 -12.39 -9.79
C PHE A 49 -5.71 -11.09 -10.19
N GLN A 50 -6.42 -10.50 -9.22
CA GLN A 50 -6.98 -9.16 -9.31
C GLN A 50 -6.51 -8.38 -8.09
N GLU A 51 -5.92 -7.22 -8.34
CA GLU A 51 -5.59 -6.27 -7.29
C GLU A 51 -6.87 -5.83 -6.59
N GLY A 52 -6.89 -5.95 -5.27
CA GLY A 52 -8.00 -5.50 -4.47
C GLY A 52 -8.00 -3.97 -4.40
N VAL A 53 -9.07 -3.34 -4.88
CA VAL A 53 -9.40 -1.97 -4.52
C VAL A 53 -10.47 -2.06 -3.43
N LEU A 54 -10.07 -1.86 -2.17
CA LEU A 54 -10.99 -1.76 -1.05
C LEU A 54 -11.09 -0.30 -0.60
N TYR A 55 -12.32 0.14 -0.35
CA TYR A 55 -12.57 1.43 0.29
C TYR A 55 -12.40 1.26 1.82
N GLY A 56 -12.07 2.36 2.52
CA GLY A 56 -11.45 2.35 3.86
C GLY A 56 -12.13 1.54 4.98
N ASP A 57 -13.42 1.22 4.84
CA ASP A 57 -14.19 0.56 5.91
C ASP A 57 -14.28 -0.97 5.75
N ASP A 58 -13.93 -1.51 4.59
CA ASP A 58 -14.02 -2.95 4.34
C ASP A 58 -12.91 -3.71 5.08
N MET A 59 -13.28 -4.80 5.75
CA MET A 59 -12.32 -5.69 6.40
C MET A 59 -11.38 -6.29 5.35
N PRO A 60 -10.04 -6.10 5.51
CA PRO A 60 -9.06 -6.77 4.66
C PRO A 60 -9.24 -8.28 4.76
N LYS A 61 -9.23 -8.95 3.61
CA LYS A 61 -9.29 -10.41 3.54
C LYS A 61 -7.87 -10.96 3.54
N ASP A 62 -7.68 -12.07 4.27
CA ASP A 62 -6.41 -12.78 4.31
C ASP A 62 -5.94 -13.16 2.89
N GLY A 63 -4.62 -13.13 2.67
CA GLY A 63 -3.99 -13.52 1.39
C GLY A 63 -4.40 -12.62 0.23
N LYS A 64 -4.53 -11.31 0.50
CA LYS A 64 -4.83 -10.31 -0.53
C LYS A 64 -3.75 -9.26 -0.61
N ILE A 65 -3.71 -8.65 -1.80
CA ILE A 65 -2.84 -7.53 -2.10
C ILE A 65 -3.74 -6.32 -2.35
N TYR A 66 -3.45 -5.25 -1.62
CA TYR A 66 -4.21 -4.00 -1.71
C TYR A 66 -3.32 -2.84 -2.11
N GLU A 67 -3.91 -1.92 -2.85
CA GLU A 67 -3.39 -0.57 -3.02
C GLU A 67 -3.49 0.18 -1.69
N MET A 68 -2.38 0.76 -1.24
CA MET A 68 -2.31 1.53 0.00
C MET A 68 -1.35 2.72 -0.16
N TYR A 69 -1.27 3.56 0.85
CA TYR A 69 -0.54 4.82 0.84
C TYR A 69 0.30 4.99 2.11
N HIS A 70 1.44 5.67 1.97
CA HIS A 70 2.30 6.07 3.08
C HIS A 70 2.79 7.50 2.85
N GLY A 71 2.43 8.42 3.75
CA GLY A 71 2.90 9.80 3.73
C GLY A 71 4.16 9.95 4.56
N THR A 72 5.18 10.59 4.00
CA THR A 72 6.49 10.75 4.62
C THR A 72 7.22 11.98 4.07
N THR A 73 8.47 12.21 4.47
CA THR A 73 9.33 13.27 3.95
C THR A 73 10.06 12.82 2.69
N PHE A 74 10.55 13.76 1.88
CA PHE A 74 11.29 13.48 0.65
C PHE A 74 12.49 12.55 0.88
N LEU A 75 13.32 12.84 1.90
CA LEU A 75 14.51 12.03 2.20
C LEU A 75 14.13 10.61 2.61
N ALA A 76 13.09 10.43 3.42
CA ALA A 76 12.62 9.11 3.82
C ALA A 76 12.02 8.36 2.62
N ALA A 77 11.26 9.03 1.75
CA ALA A 77 10.75 8.43 0.52
C ALA A 77 11.88 7.95 -0.39
N LEU A 78 12.94 8.75 -0.56
CA LEU A 78 14.12 8.35 -1.32
C LEU A 78 14.81 7.13 -0.72
N GLU A 79 15.01 7.09 0.60
CA GLU A 79 15.59 5.93 1.29
C GLU A 79 14.73 4.68 1.10
N ILE A 80 13.40 4.80 1.25
CA ILE A 80 12.45 3.71 1.03
C ILE A 80 12.54 3.20 -0.41
N MET A 81 12.63 4.08 -1.41
CA MET A 81 12.73 3.69 -2.82
C MET A 81 14.05 2.99 -3.14
N LEU A 82 15.15 3.36 -2.47
CA LEU A 82 16.47 2.78 -2.70
C LEU A 82 16.72 1.48 -1.92
N SER A 83 16.24 1.41 -0.68
CA SER A 83 16.60 0.36 0.29
C SER A 83 15.41 -0.44 0.82
N GLY A 84 14.18 -0.09 0.44
CA GLY A 84 12.96 -0.65 0.98
C GLY A 84 12.56 -0.04 2.33
N PHE A 85 11.38 -0.43 2.82
CA PHE A 85 10.88 0.02 4.12
C PHE A 85 11.68 -0.60 5.28
N LYS A 86 11.77 0.14 6.37
CA LYS A 86 12.21 -0.34 7.69
C LYS A 86 11.05 -0.25 8.66
N GLN A 87 10.96 -1.20 9.59
CA GLN A 87 9.93 -1.13 10.63
C GLN A 87 10.20 0.05 11.57
N SER A 88 9.14 0.68 12.07
CA SER A 88 9.23 1.60 13.21
C SER A 88 9.63 0.83 14.48
N GLU A 89 10.23 1.51 15.47
CA GLU A 89 10.58 0.86 16.74
C GLU A 89 9.35 0.50 17.59
N ASP A 90 8.29 1.31 17.49
CA ASP A 90 7.00 1.12 18.18
C ASP A 90 5.88 1.85 17.43
N GLY A 91 4.66 1.75 17.94
CA GLY A 91 3.48 2.51 17.54
C GLY A 91 2.23 2.00 18.24
N MET A 92 1.06 2.47 17.82
CA MET A 92 -0.23 2.03 18.39
C MET A 92 -0.42 0.52 18.29
N LEU A 93 0.03 -0.10 17.18
CA LEU A 93 -0.04 -1.53 16.91
C LEU A 93 1.32 -2.23 17.13
N GLY A 94 2.25 -1.57 17.84
CA GLY A 94 3.63 -2.04 17.99
C GLY A 94 4.50 -1.74 16.78
N ARG A 95 5.67 -2.37 16.73
CA ARG A 95 6.63 -2.29 15.63
C ARG A 95 6.05 -2.81 14.32
N GLY A 96 6.27 -2.06 13.24
CA GLY A 96 5.91 -2.46 11.87
C GLY A 96 5.98 -1.27 10.90
N VAL A 97 5.45 -1.46 9.70
CA VAL A 97 5.29 -0.39 8.70
C VAL A 97 3.82 0.01 8.66
N TYR A 98 3.54 1.29 8.92
CA TYR A 98 2.19 1.83 8.99
C TYR A 98 1.75 2.37 7.63
N VAL A 99 0.60 1.88 7.16
CA VAL A 99 0.03 2.21 5.85
C VAL A 99 -1.48 2.39 5.96
N THR A 100 -2.08 2.99 4.95
CA THR A 100 -3.52 3.33 4.92
C THR A 100 -4.06 3.18 3.50
N ARG A 101 -5.28 2.67 3.35
CA ARG A 101 -6.06 2.70 2.10
C ARG A 101 -6.61 4.09 1.79
N ASP A 102 -6.70 4.98 2.79
CA ASP A 102 -7.10 6.38 2.59
C ASP A 102 -5.89 7.28 2.27
N ILE A 103 -5.82 7.79 1.03
CA ILE A 103 -4.79 8.74 0.60
C ILE A 103 -4.84 10.07 1.38
N ASN A 104 -6.03 10.54 1.76
CA ASN A 104 -6.16 11.79 2.53
C ASN A 104 -5.58 11.60 3.93
N LYS A 105 -5.68 10.40 4.51
CA LYS A 105 -4.97 10.05 5.74
C LYS A 105 -3.47 10.12 5.54
N ALA A 106 -2.93 9.55 4.47
CA ALA A 106 -1.49 9.59 4.19
C ALA A 106 -1.00 11.05 4.00
N GLN A 107 -1.77 11.91 3.33
CA GLN A 107 -1.48 13.34 3.15
C GLN A 107 -1.49 14.15 4.46
N ARG A 108 -1.85 13.56 5.60
CA ARG A 108 -1.64 14.21 6.91
C ARG A 108 -0.19 14.17 7.37
N TYR A 109 0.65 13.30 6.79
CA TYR A 109 2.02 13.10 7.22
C TYR A 109 3.04 13.69 6.25
N PRO A 110 4.10 14.36 6.74
CA PRO A 110 4.40 14.59 8.15
C PRO A 110 3.41 15.54 8.84
N LEU A 111 3.22 15.39 10.16
CA LEU A 111 2.19 16.13 10.92
C LEU A 111 2.49 17.62 11.12
N SER A 112 3.75 18.03 11.02
CA SER A 112 4.21 19.39 11.26
C SER A 112 4.51 20.12 9.95
N ASP A 113 5.75 20.05 9.47
CA ASP A 113 6.20 20.70 8.25
C ASP A 113 6.01 19.78 7.05
N LYS A 114 5.13 20.17 6.13
CA LYS A 114 4.82 19.44 4.89
C LYS A 114 5.56 19.98 3.67
N THR A 115 6.54 20.86 3.85
CA THR A 115 7.29 21.48 2.74
C THR A 115 7.93 20.43 1.84
N ASP A 116 8.44 19.35 2.42
CA ASP A 116 9.06 18.23 1.70
C ASP A 116 8.17 16.97 1.67
N GLN A 117 6.85 17.13 1.82
CA GLN A 117 5.91 16.01 1.87
C GLN A 117 5.92 15.19 0.58
N VAL A 118 5.94 13.87 0.75
CA VAL A 118 5.76 12.87 -0.30
C VAL A 118 4.73 11.84 0.16
N VAL A 119 3.81 11.45 -0.73
CA VAL A 119 2.95 10.28 -0.53
C VAL A 119 3.34 9.21 -1.52
N LEU A 120 3.73 8.06 -1.00
CA LEU A 120 4.02 6.86 -1.78
C LEU A 120 2.74 6.04 -1.95
N LYS A 121 2.49 5.58 -3.18
CA LYS A 121 1.51 4.56 -3.47
C LYS A 121 2.17 3.19 -3.41
N LEU A 122 1.50 2.25 -2.79
CA LEU A 122 2.03 0.96 -2.42
C LEU A 122 1.14 -0.17 -2.91
N ARG A 123 1.76 -1.33 -3.16
CA ARG A 123 1.08 -2.64 -3.14
C ARG A 123 1.50 -3.34 -1.88
N VAL A 124 0.51 -3.78 -1.11
CA VAL A 124 0.72 -4.38 0.21
C VAL A 124 0.09 -5.76 0.23
N ASN A 125 0.92 -6.81 0.33
CA ASN A 125 0.45 -8.16 0.63
C ASN A 125 0.15 -8.24 2.13
N VAL A 126 -1.13 -8.25 2.50
CA VAL A 126 -1.52 -8.22 3.93
C VAL A 126 -1.32 -9.55 4.65
N GLY A 127 -1.10 -10.66 3.92
CA GLY A 127 -0.96 -11.99 4.51
C GLY A 127 -2.16 -12.34 5.40
N LYS A 128 -1.90 -12.85 6.60
CA LYS A 128 -2.93 -13.09 7.61
C LYS A 128 -3.20 -11.81 8.44
N VAL A 129 -4.45 -11.37 8.49
CA VAL A 129 -4.84 -10.08 9.09
C VAL A 129 -5.48 -10.27 10.46
N LYS A 130 -5.05 -9.45 11.43
CA LYS A 130 -5.67 -9.35 12.74
C LYS A 130 -6.37 -8.01 12.92
N LYS A 131 -7.69 -8.04 13.08
CA LYS A 131 -8.46 -6.88 13.55
C LYS A 131 -8.08 -6.53 15.00
N ILE A 132 -7.77 -5.26 15.25
CA ILE A 132 -7.53 -4.63 16.55
C ILE A 132 -8.44 -3.40 16.65
N ASP A 133 -9.56 -3.49 17.37
CA ASP A 133 -10.65 -2.49 17.31
C ASP A 133 -10.99 -1.85 18.66
N TYR A 134 -10.12 -2.01 19.67
CA TYR A 134 -10.23 -1.31 20.96
C TYR A 134 -8.86 -1.19 21.64
N GLN A 135 -8.69 -0.15 22.45
CA GLN A 135 -7.45 0.12 23.18
C GLN A 135 -7.19 -0.98 24.21
N ASP A 136 -5.91 -1.26 24.46
CA ASP A 136 -5.44 -2.34 25.34
C ASP A 136 -5.88 -3.74 24.91
N HIS A 137 -6.20 -3.92 23.61
CA HIS A 137 -6.43 -5.26 23.06
C HIS A 137 -5.23 -6.17 23.35
N PHE A 138 -5.46 -7.40 23.81
CA PHE A 138 -4.39 -8.27 24.30
C PHE A 138 -3.28 -8.55 23.26
N MET A 139 -3.61 -8.52 21.97
CA MET A 139 -2.67 -8.61 20.84
C MET A 139 -2.23 -7.28 20.23
N GLN A 140 -2.64 -6.12 20.76
CA GLN A 140 -2.47 -4.80 20.13
C GLN A 140 -1.04 -4.57 19.61
N LYS A 141 -0.02 -4.94 20.40
CA LYS A 141 1.40 -4.82 20.02
C LYS A 141 2.13 -6.14 19.74
N LYS A 142 1.42 -7.27 19.78
CA LYS A 142 2.03 -8.62 19.74
C LYS A 142 1.39 -9.60 18.76
N TRP A 143 0.46 -9.15 17.94
CA TRP A 143 -0.22 -9.94 16.90
C TRP A 143 0.76 -10.75 16.02
N HIS A 144 1.92 -10.20 15.67
CA HIS A 144 2.95 -10.90 14.89
C HIS A 144 3.46 -12.18 15.57
N GLN A 145 3.52 -12.19 16.91
CA GLN A 145 3.92 -13.38 17.69
C GLN A 145 2.89 -14.51 17.61
N TYR A 146 1.67 -14.21 17.17
CA TYR A 146 0.59 -15.18 16.97
C TYR A 146 0.43 -15.57 15.49
N GLY A 147 1.43 -15.27 14.66
CA GLY A 147 1.47 -15.66 13.25
C GLY A 147 0.58 -14.83 12.34
N TYR A 148 0.29 -13.57 12.72
CA TYR A 148 -0.35 -12.59 11.83
C TYR A 148 0.71 -11.74 11.12
N ASP A 149 0.45 -11.39 9.87
CA ASP A 149 1.35 -10.59 9.05
C ASP A 149 1.01 -9.09 9.08
N THR A 150 -0.27 -8.79 9.31
CA THR A 150 -0.78 -7.41 9.40
C THR A 150 -1.76 -7.29 10.57
N ALA A 151 -1.63 -6.21 11.35
CA ALA A 151 -2.71 -5.75 12.22
C ALA A 151 -3.49 -4.63 11.54
N TRP A 152 -4.82 -4.67 11.63
CA TRP A 152 -5.73 -3.70 11.02
C TRP A 152 -6.65 -3.07 12.07
N VAL A 153 -6.74 -1.75 12.02
CA VAL A 153 -7.65 -0.92 12.81
C VAL A 153 -8.77 -0.42 11.90
N PRO A 154 -10.04 -0.77 12.15
CA PRO A 154 -11.15 -0.23 11.39
C PRO A 154 -11.35 1.27 11.62
N ALA A 155 -11.97 1.94 10.65
CA ALA A 155 -12.46 3.28 10.86
C ALA A 155 -13.47 3.35 12.02
N TYR A 156 -13.49 4.48 12.71
CA TYR A 156 -14.45 4.86 13.76
C TYR A 156 -14.57 3.89 14.95
N CYS A 157 -13.58 3.02 15.19
CA CYS A 157 -13.57 2.11 16.34
C CYS A 157 -12.98 2.72 17.64
N GLY A 158 -12.57 3.99 17.61
CA GLY A 158 -12.01 4.68 18.79
C GLY A 158 -10.52 4.42 19.06
N MET A 159 -9.83 3.71 18.17
CA MET A 159 -8.39 3.44 18.30
C MET A 159 -7.50 4.65 17.99
N VAL A 160 -7.89 5.50 17.04
CA VAL A 160 -7.11 6.68 16.62
C VAL A 160 -7.96 7.94 16.67
N ASN A 161 -7.37 9.06 17.08
CA ASN A 161 -8.07 10.35 17.17
C ASN A 161 -8.73 10.79 15.85
N SER A 162 -8.14 10.39 14.71
CA SER A 162 -8.73 10.70 13.40
C SER A 162 -9.97 9.89 13.05
N GLY A 163 -10.23 8.77 13.73
CA GLY A 163 -11.27 7.82 13.35
C GLY A 163 -11.04 7.11 12.01
N LEU A 164 -9.88 7.29 11.36
CA LEU A 164 -9.56 6.68 10.08
C LEU A 164 -8.77 5.38 10.26
N GLU A 165 -9.06 4.40 9.40
CA GLU A 165 -8.46 3.06 9.42
C GLU A 165 -6.92 3.07 9.30
N GLU A 166 -6.26 2.04 9.81
CA GLU A 166 -4.80 1.88 9.71
C GLU A 166 -4.39 0.42 9.65
N ASP A 167 -3.40 0.12 8.81
CA ASP A 167 -2.73 -1.17 8.79
C ASP A 167 -1.29 -1.02 9.30
N CYS A 168 -0.84 -2.01 10.07
CA CYS A 168 0.56 -2.16 10.50
C CYS A 168 1.08 -3.52 10.02
N VAL A 169 1.99 -3.48 9.06
CA VAL A 169 2.55 -4.68 8.40
C VAL A 169 3.86 -5.05 9.09
N TRP A 170 4.03 -6.34 9.40
CA TRP A 170 5.20 -6.80 10.16
C TRP A 170 6.44 -6.82 9.28
N ASP A 171 6.39 -7.54 8.16
CA ASP A 171 7.55 -7.74 7.29
C ASP A 171 7.55 -6.71 6.15
N PRO A 172 8.53 -5.78 6.08
CA PRO A 172 8.61 -4.78 5.02
C PRO A 172 8.66 -5.35 3.60
N ARG A 173 9.09 -6.61 3.42
CA ARG A 173 9.14 -7.28 2.11
C ARG A 173 7.76 -7.55 1.50
N ARG A 174 6.71 -7.44 2.32
CA ARG A 174 5.29 -7.48 1.90
C ARG A 174 4.81 -6.17 1.28
N ILE A 175 5.68 -5.16 1.13
CA ILE A 175 5.34 -3.84 0.62
C ILE A 175 6.21 -3.51 -0.60
N LYS A 176 5.57 -3.16 -1.71
CA LYS A 176 6.22 -2.62 -2.91
C LYS A 176 5.81 -1.17 -3.12
N VAL A 177 6.76 -0.29 -3.40
CA VAL A 177 6.47 1.07 -3.89
C VAL A 177 6.12 0.97 -5.37
N VAL A 178 4.99 1.56 -5.77
CA VAL A 178 4.55 1.59 -7.17
C VAL A 178 4.86 2.94 -7.80
N GLU A 179 4.48 4.02 -7.12
CA GLU A 179 4.62 5.38 -7.64
C GLU A 179 4.64 6.41 -6.50
N ILE A 180 5.01 7.64 -6.86
CA ILE A 180 4.80 8.82 -6.02
C ILE A 180 3.40 9.35 -6.34
N ALA A 181 2.45 9.11 -5.45
CA ALA A 181 1.07 9.57 -5.59
C ALA A 181 0.94 11.08 -5.40
N TYR A 182 1.81 11.67 -4.58
CA TYR A 182 1.83 13.11 -4.33
C TYR A 182 3.23 13.58 -3.94
N ALA A 183 3.68 14.67 -4.57
CA ALA A 183 4.81 15.49 -4.16
C ALA A 183 4.70 16.85 -4.86
N SER A 184 5.38 17.87 -4.33
CA SER A 184 5.45 19.16 -5.04
C SER A 184 6.22 19.02 -6.36
N PRO A 185 5.95 19.86 -7.38
CA PRO A 185 6.67 19.82 -8.65
C PRO A 185 8.20 19.91 -8.49
N GLN A 186 8.67 20.68 -7.49
CA GLN A 186 10.08 20.82 -7.19
C GLN A 186 10.69 19.50 -6.72
N LEU A 187 10.00 18.75 -5.86
CA LEU A 187 10.48 17.45 -5.37
C LEU A 187 10.44 16.38 -6.47
N LEU A 188 9.41 16.38 -7.33
CA LEU A 188 9.36 15.49 -8.50
C LEU A 188 10.57 15.69 -9.40
N LEU A 189 10.96 16.94 -9.66
CA LEU A 189 12.16 17.24 -10.43
C LEU A 189 13.43 16.72 -9.73
N GLN A 190 13.52 16.84 -8.40
CA GLN A 190 14.65 16.30 -7.65
C GLN A 190 14.73 14.78 -7.75
N PHE A 191 13.61 14.05 -7.65
CA PHE A 191 13.59 12.61 -7.87
C PHE A 191 14.13 12.24 -9.26
N VAL A 192 13.64 12.90 -10.31
CA VAL A 192 14.10 12.65 -11.69
C VAL A 192 15.60 12.87 -11.81
N MET A 193 16.12 13.98 -11.27
CA MET A 193 17.55 14.28 -11.32
C MET A 193 18.39 13.23 -10.59
N ILE A 194 17.97 12.80 -9.40
CA ILE A 194 18.67 11.77 -8.62
C ILE A 194 18.66 10.43 -9.34
N PHE A 195 17.51 9.98 -9.86
CA PHE A 195 17.44 8.71 -10.58
C PHE A 195 18.27 8.75 -11.87
N LEU A 196 18.24 9.85 -12.63
CA LEU A 196 19.12 10.02 -13.79
C LEU A 196 20.61 9.92 -13.41
N GLN A 197 21.04 10.56 -12.31
CA GLN A 197 22.42 10.45 -11.84
C GLN A 197 22.80 9.03 -11.43
N LEU A 198 21.89 8.28 -10.82
CA LEU A 198 22.13 6.90 -10.41
C LEU A 198 22.20 5.95 -11.61
N PHE A 199 21.35 6.09 -12.63
CA PHE A 199 21.29 5.17 -13.78
C PHE A 199 22.22 5.53 -14.95
N VAL A 200 22.64 6.79 -15.08
CA VAL A 200 23.56 7.22 -16.15
C VAL A 200 25.02 7.06 -15.74
N ASN A 201 25.33 7.09 -14.44
CA ASN A 201 26.70 6.98 -13.93
C ASN A 201 27.03 5.61 -13.31
N SER A 202 26.21 4.58 -13.54
CA SER A 202 26.48 3.19 -13.10
C SER A 202 26.78 2.24 -14.26
#